data_AF-A0AAV2RG60-F1
#
_entry.id   AF-A0AAV2RG60-F1
#
_cell.length_a   1.000
_cell.length_b   1.000
_cell.length_c   1.000
_cell.angle_alpha   90.00
_cell.angle_beta   90.00
_cell.angle_gamma   90.00
#
_symmetry.space_group_name_H-M   'P 1'
#
loop_
_entity.id
_entity.type
_entity.pdbx_description
1 polymer ?
#
loop_
_entity_poly.entity_id
_entity_poly.type
_entity_poly.pdbx_seq_one_letter_code
_entity_poly.pdbx_strand_id
1 'polypeptide(L)'
;TGELCDKPCSPGFYGPNCSLDCACHNNDSCDRFSGCCECGPGRYGRYCEHACPPGFYGAYCTNQCSCENGGTCDSMTGLCKCPPGLTGDRCQELCPTGTFGVECSKACECGGNECHPDTGECICPPGFHGKHCDTPCPSGRYGRGCEQVCRCRNGGSCNPVSGRCTCPTGWIGPTCQERDSTYYTTAPQNRGRADIPVEFS
;
A
#
# COMPACT_ATOMS: atom_id res chain seq x y z
N THR A 1 0.77 55.56 -23.70
CA THR A 1 0.31 56.96 -23.59
C THR A 1 1.52 57.88 -23.70
N GLY A 2 1.33 59.20 -23.65
CA GLY A 2 2.41 60.16 -23.87
C GLY A 2 2.64 60.46 -25.35
N GLU A 3 3.24 61.62 -25.62
CA GLU A 3 3.48 62.17 -26.97
C GLU A 3 4.29 61.23 -27.86
N LEU A 4 5.13 60.38 -27.27
CA LEU A 4 5.99 59.41 -27.96
C LEU A 4 5.57 57.95 -27.74
N CYS A 5 4.37 57.71 -27.19
CA CYS A 5 3.86 56.38 -26.81
C CYS A 5 4.73 55.60 -25.81
N ASP A 6 5.57 56.32 -25.06
CA ASP A 6 6.58 55.80 -24.14
C ASP A 6 6.01 55.39 -22.77
N LYS A 7 4.90 56.01 -22.34
CA LYS A 7 4.34 55.76 -21.00
C LYS A 7 3.45 54.52 -20.95
N PRO A 8 3.63 53.62 -19.96
CA PRO A 8 2.80 52.43 -19.76
C PRO A 8 1.36 52.75 -19.40
N CYS A 9 0.46 51.82 -19.75
CA CYS A 9 -0.90 51.81 -19.26
C CYS A 9 -0.93 51.39 -17.79
N SER A 10 -1.91 51.87 -17.03
CA SER A 10 -2.22 51.30 -15.72
C SER A 10 -2.65 49.84 -15.88
N PRO A 11 -2.44 48.97 -14.87
CA PRO A 11 -2.91 47.60 -14.89
C PRO A 11 -4.40 47.52 -15.23
N GLY A 12 -4.77 46.59 -16.12
CA GLY A 12 -6.15 46.43 -16.59
C GLY A 12 -6.49 47.22 -17.86
N PHE A 13 -5.57 47.99 -18.45
CA PHE A 13 -5.81 48.75 -19.68
C PHE A 13 -4.74 48.51 -20.76
N TYR A 14 -5.14 48.56 -22.03
CA TYR A 14 -4.26 48.37 -23.18
C TYR A 14 -4.65 49.23 -24.39
N GLY A 15 -3.84 49.17 -25.45
CA GLY A 15 -4.10 49.80 -26.73
C GLY A 15 -3.73 51.29 -26.79
N PRO A 16 -4.06 51.97 -27.90
CA PRO A 16 -3.75 53.38 -28.08
C PRO A 16 -4.42 54.20 -26.97
N ASN A 17 -3.64 55.08 -26.34
CA ASN A 17 -4.08 55.91 -25.21
C ASN A 17 -4.67 55.15 -24.00
N CYS A 18 -4.44 53.83 -23.89
CA CYS A 18 -4.97 52.99 -22.81
C CYS A 18 -6.50 53.04 -22.68
N SER A 19 -7.20 53.17 -23.81
CA SER A 19 -8.65 53.34 -23.83
C SER A 19 -9.44 52.01 -23.86
N LEU A 20 -8.74 50.87 -23.87
CA LEU A 20 -9.35 49.53 -23.91
C LEU A 20 -9.09 48.79 -22.59
N ASP A 21 -10.11 48.11 -22.07
CA ASP A 21 -10.03 47.30 -20.85
C ASP A 21 -9.52 45.87 -21.14
N CYS A 22 -8.59 45.38 -20.33
CA CYS A 22 -8.19 43.97 -20.32
C CYS A 22 -9.39 43.09 -19.92
N ALA A 23 -9.74 42.09 -20.72
CA ALA A 23 -10.84 41.15 -20.44
C ALA A 23 -10.39 39.89 -19.67
N CYS A 24 -9.22 39.92 -19.04
CA CYS A 24 -8.61 38.75 -18.41
C CYS A 24 -9.31 38.39 -17.09
N HIS A 25 -9.54 37.09 -16.88
CA HIS A 25 -10.10 36.57 -15.65
C HIS A 25 -9.02 36.52 -14.54
N ASN A 26 -9.46 36.32 -13.29
CA ASN A 26 -8.58 36.11 -12.13
C ASN A 26 -7.55 37.22 -11.88
N ASN A 27 -7.85 38.44 -12.37
CA ASN A 27 -7.00 39.61 -12.24
C ASN A 27 -5.60 39.43 -12.85
N ASP A 28 -5.52 38.66 -13.95
CA ASP A 28 -4.31 38.54 -14.77
C ASP A 28 -3.94 39.84 -15.46
N SER A 29 -2.63 40.03 -15.68
CA SER A 29 -2.13 41.09 -16.55
C SER A 29 -2.50 40.82 -18.00
N CYS A 30 -2.52 41.88 -18.81
CA CYS A 30 -2.62 41.75 -20.25
C CYS A 30 -1.54 42.61 -20.91
N ASP A 31 -1.06 42.15 -22.07
CA ASP A 31 -0.09 42.89 -22.85
C ASP A 31 -0.67 44.26 -23.23
N ARG A 32 0.08 45.30 -22.90
CA ARG A 32 -0.35 46.70 -23.05
C ARG A 32 -0.59 47.14 -24.50
N PHE A 33 -0.13 46.38 -25.49
CA PHE A 33 -0.31 46.71 -26.91
C PHE A 33 -1.46 45.91 -27.53
N SER A 34 -1.46 44.58 -27.35
CA SER A 34 -2.39 43.65 -27.99
C SER A 34 -3.62 43.31 -27.16
N GLY A 35 -3.56 43.51 -25.84
CA GLY A 35 -4.61 43.08 -24.90
C GLY A 35 -4.63 41.58 -24.63
N CYS A 36 -3.63 40.83 -25.11
CA CYS A 36 -3.49 39.40 -24.86
C CYS A 36 -3.24 39.15 -23.37
N CYS A 37 -4.00 38.24 -22.77
CA CYS A 37 -3.87 37.94 -21.36
C CYS A 37 -2.61 37.14 -21.05
N GLU A 38 -1.96 37.53 -19.96
CA GLU A 38 -0.81 36.84 -19.38
C GLU A 38 -1.29 35.90 -18.27
N CYS A 39 -1.68 34.69 -18.65
CA CYS A 39 -2.25 33.73 -17.71
C CYS A 39 -1.22 33.32 -16.65
N GLY A 40 -1.53 33.59 -15.38
CA GLY A 40 -0.78 33.01 -14.28
C GLY A 40 -0.92 31.49 -14.17
N PRO A 41 -0.24 30.86 -13.21
CA PRO A 41 -0.21 29.40 -13.07
C PRO A 41 -1.60 28.77 -12.85
N GLY A 42 -1.79 27.56 -13.37
CA GLY A 42 -2.99 26.76 -13.14
C GLY A 42 -4.16 27.03 -14.09
N ARG A 43 -3.96 27.89 -15.09
CA ARG A 43 -5.00 28.28 -16.05
C ARG A 43 -4.46 28.56 -17.45
N TYR A 44 -5.36 28.52 -18.41
CA TYR A 44 -5.13 28.78 -19.82
C TYR A 44 -6.41 29.35 -20.47
N GLY A 45 -6.35 29.62 -21.77
CA GLY A 45 -7.43 30.23 -22.54
C GLY A 45 -7.07 31.64 -22.99
N ARG A 46 -7.91 32.24 -23.83
CA ARG A 46 -7.67 33.58 -24.37
C ARG A 46 -7.77 34.65 -23.29
N TYR A 47 -8.65 34.41 -22.33
CA TYR A 47 -8.95 35.29 -21.20
C TYR A 47 -8.57 34.65 -19.87
N CYS A 48 -7.78 33.57 -19.89
CA CYS A 48 -7.39 32.79 -18.71
C CYS A 48 -8.59 32.22 -17.92
N GLU A 49 -9.63 31.86 -18.66
CA GLU A 49 -10.93 31.42 -18.17
C GLU A 49 -10.99 29.92 -17.83
N HIS A 50 -10.00 29.13 -18.26
CA HIS A 50 -9.98 27.68 -18.07
C HIS A 50 -8.90 27.25 -17.08
N ALA A 51 -9.25 26.38 -16.13
CA ALA A 51 -8.27 25.72 -15.27
C ALA A 51 -7.48 24.66 -16.05
N CYS A 52 -6.25 24.36 -15.62
CA CYS A 52 -5.47 23.32 -16.29
C CYS A 52 -6.17 21.96 -16.30
N PRO A 53 -6.12 21.24 -17.43
CA PRO A 53 -6.58 19.86 -17.46
C PRO A 53 -5.70 18.97 -16.57
N PRO A 54 -6.22 17.83 -16.09
CA PRO A 54 -5.44 16.88 -15.29
C PRO A 54 -4.14 16.47 -16.00
N GLY A 55 -3.02 16.50 -15.27
CA GLY A 55 -1.70 16.16 -15.79
C GLY A 55 -0.91 17.34 -16.37
N PHE A 56 -1.44 18.57 -16.32
CA PHE A 56 -0.76 19.78 -16.75
C PHE A 56 -0.74 20.84 -15.66
N TYR A 57 0.30 21.68 -15.66
CA TYR A 57 0.49 22.73 -14.67
C TYR A 57 1.23 23.95 -15.22
N GLY A 58 1.30 25.01 -14.41
CA GLY A 58 2.03 26.23 -14.71
C GLY A 58 1.21 27.24 -15.52
N ALA A 59 1.86 28.34 -15.93
CA ALA A 59 1.24 29.37 -16.76
C ALA A 59 0.83 28.77 -18.10
N TYR A 60 -0.39 29.06 -18.55
CA TYR A 60 -0.97 28.50 -19.78
C TYR A 60 -0.98 26.96 -19.85
N CYS A 61 -0.77 26.26 -18.72
CA CYS A 61 -0.76 24.81 -18.64
C CYS A 61 0.23 24.13 -19.60
N THR A 62 1.37 24.78 -19.87
CA THR A 62 2.35 24.27 -20.84
C THR A 62 3.26 23.18 -20.30
N ASN A 63 3.28 22.98 -18.97
CA ASN A 63 4.12 21.97 -18.34
C ASN A 63 3.32 20.70 -18.07
N GLN A 64 3.93 19.55 -18.33
CA GLN A 64 3.34 18.24 -18.05
C GLN A 64 3.82 17.73 -16.69
N CYS A 65 2.89 17.19 -15.89
CA CYS A 65 3.21 16.59 -14.62
C CYS A 65 3.92 15.25 -14.79
N SER A 66 4.82 14.94 -13.86
CA SER A 66 5.64 13.73 -13.90
C SER A 66 5.30 12.71 -12.80
N CYS A 67 4.14 12.86 -12.14
CA CYS A 67 3.69 11.96 -11.08
C CYS A 67 3.49 10.53 -11.59
N GLU A 68 3.91 9.56 -10.79
CA GLU A 68 3.80 8.13 -11.04
C GLU A 68 2.75 7.49 -10.12
N ASN A 69 2.46 6.20 -10.35
CA ASN A 69 1.64 5.36 -9.47
C ASN A 69 0.26 5.95 -9.08
N GLY A 70 -0.37 6.69 -9.99
CA GLY A 70 -1.68 7.30 -9.75
C GLY A 70 -1.65 8.59 -8.93
N GLY A 71 -0.47 9.18 -8.72
CA GLY A 71 -0.32 10.51 -8.12
C GLY A 71 -0.97 11.61 -8.97
N THR A 72 -1.56 12.59 -8.30
CA THR A 72 -2.15 13.78 -8.95
C THR A 72 -1.26 14.98 -8.74
N CYS A 73 -1.09 15.87 -9.73
CA CYS A 73 -0.31 17.08 -9.55
C CYS A 73 -1.17 18.30 -9.23
N ASP A 74 -0.59 19.22 -8.48
CA ASP A 74 -1.10 20.58 -8.32
C ASP A 74 -0.94 21.38 -9.62
N SER A 75 -2.03 21.97 -10.13
CA SER A 75 -2.02 22.67 -11.42
C SER A 75 -1.23 23.97 -11.42
N MET A 76 -0.95 24.56 -10.25
CA MET A 76 -0.16 25.79 -10.16
C MET A 76 1.33 25.47 -10.13
N THR A 77 1.73 24.53 -9.28
CA THR A 77 3.13 24.25 -8.94
C THR A 77 3.72 23.03 -9.63
N GLY A 78 2.89 22.07 -10.05
CA GLY A 78 3.30 20.77 -10.59
C GLY A 78 3.67 19.73 -9.54
N LEU A 79 3.61 20.07 -8.25
CA LEU A 79 3.93 19.16 -7.15
C LEU A 79 2.95 17.98 -7.10
N CYS A 80 3.48 16.78 -6.91
CA CYS A 80 2.69 15.56 -6.83
C CYS A 80 2.09 15.38 -5.43
N LYS A 81 0.80 15.09 -5.41
CA LYS A 81 0.04 14.59 -4.26
C LYS A 81 -0.06 13.09 -4.42
N CYS A 82 0.63 12.36 -3.55
CA CYS A 82 0.72 10.92 -3.61
C CYS A 82 -0.49 10.24 -2.99
N PRO A 83 -0.93 9.11 -3.57
CA PRO A 83 -1.90 8.26 -2.91
C PRO A 83 -1.29 7.70 -1.60
N PRO A 84 -2.12 7.23 -0.66
CA PRO A 84 -1.64 6.64 0.58
C PRO A 84 -0.65 5.49 0.33
N GLY A 85 0.40 5.41 1.14
CA GLY A 85 1.43 4.38 1.02
C GLY A 85 2.55 4.66 0.02
N LEU A 86 2.49 5.78 -0.68
CA LEU A 86 3.53 6.26 -1.60
C LEU A 86 4.04 7.64 -1.17
N THR A 87 5.29 7.92 -1.51
CA THR A 87 6.02 9.16 -1.19
C THR A 87 7.05 9.49 -2.27
N GLY A 88 7.78 10.58 -2.07
CA GLY A 88 8.73 11.16 -3.00
C GLY A 88 8.08 12.15 -3.96
N ASP A 89 8.90 12.99 -4.60
CA ASP A 89 8.45 14.12 -5.43
C ASP A 89 7.56 13.71 -6.61
N ARG A 90 7.66 12.44 -7.04
CA ARG A 90 6.87 11.87 -8.14
C ARG A 90 6.03 10.67 -7.69
N CYS A 91 5.90 10.40 -6.39
CA CYS A 91 5.19 9.23 -5.86
C CYS A 91 5.80 7.89 -6.30
N GLN A 92 7.11 7.87 -6.54
CA GLN A 92 7.85 6.71 -7.01
C GLN A 92 8.32 5.77 -5.89
N GLU A 93 8.26 6.22 -4.63
CA GLU A 93 8.74 5.48 -3.47
C GLU A 93 7.57 4.98 -2.63
N LEU A 94 7.71 3.79 -2.05
CA LEU A 94 6.81 3.33 -0.99
C LEU A 94 7.11 4.05 0.32
N CYS A 95 6.14 4.10 1.22
CA CYS A 95 6.39 4.60 2.56
C CYS A 95 7.56 3.87 3.23
N PRO A 96 8.44 4.60 3.95
CA PRO A 96 9.50 4.00 4.74
C PRO A 96 8.96 2.96 5.72
N THR A 97 9.74 1.91 5.98
CA THR A 97 9.37 0.87 6.94
C THR A 97 8.98 1.49 8.29
N GLY A 98 7.81 1.08 8.80
CA GLY A 98 7.28 1.62 10.06
C GLY A 98 6.36 2.83 9.90
N THR A 99 6.08 3.27 8.67
CA THR A 99 5.14 4.35 8.39
C THR A 99 4.10 3.99 7.33
N PHE A 100 2.94 4.65 7.35
CA PHE A 100 1.85 4.39 6.42
C PHE A 100 0.95 5.63 6.21
N GLY A 101 0.05 5.52 5.23
CA GLY A 101 -0.97 6.52 4.92
C GLY A 101 -0.49 7.62 3.98
N VAL A 102 -1.25 8.72 3.92
CA VAL A 102 -0.91 9.91 3.12
C VAL A 102 0.35 10.55 3.68
N GLU A 103 1.31 10.85 2.78
CA GLU A 103 2.62 11.41 3.12
C GLU A 103 3.41 10.57 4.14
N CYS A 104 3.04 9.30 4.34
CA CYS A 104 3.65 8.42 5.34
C CYS A 104 3.65 9.01 6.76
N SER A 105 2.63 9.80 7.08
CA SER A 105 2.55 10.59 8.31
C SER A 105 2.16 9.78 9.55
N LYS A 106 1.72 8.53 9.40
CA LYS A 106 1.29 7.66 10.51
C LYS A 106 2.33 6.58 10.77
N ALA A 107 2.57 6.28 12.04
CA ALA A 107 3.48 5.21 12.46
C ALA A 107 2.75 3.86 12.59
N CYS A 108 3.39 2.78 12.13
CA CYS A 108 2.89 1.42 12.31
C CYS A 108 2.89 1.03 13.80
N GLU A 109 1.78 0.45 14.27
CA GLU A 109 1.67 -0.10 15.62
C GLU A 109 1.76 -1.64 15.58
N CYS A 110 2.89 -2.21 15.16
CA CYS A 110 3.00 -3.66 14.91
C CYS A 110 4.03 -4.39 15.78
N GLY A 111 4.44 -3.79 16.90
CA GLY A 111 5.42 -4.39 17.82
C GLY A 111 6.79 -4.65 17.18
N GLY A 112 7.15 -3.88 16.15
CA GLY A 112 8.38 -4.07 15.36
C GLY A 112 8.21 -4.88 14.07
N ASN A 113 7.02 -5.44 13.80
CA ASN A 113 6.71 -6.09 12.53
C ASN A 113 6.36 -5.07 11.43
N GLU A 114 6.41 -5.51 10.18
CA GLU A 114 6.01 -4.70 9.03
C GLU A 114 4.50 -4.41 9.04
N CYS A 115 4.11 -3.27 8.48
CA CYS A 115 2.71 -2.93 8.25
C CYS A 115 2.48 -2.52 6.80
N HIS A 116 1.24 -2.68 6.33
CA HIS A 116 0.86 -2.30 4.98
C HIS A 116 0.98 -0.77 4.81
N PRO A 117 1.68 -0.27 3.78
CA PRO A 117 2.02 1.16 3.67
C PRO A 117 0.79 2.05 3.40
N ASP A 118 -0.27 1.52 2.79
CA ASP A 118 -1.54 2.24 2.63
C ASP A 118 -2.39 2.22 3.91
N THR A 119 -2.80 1.03 4.36
CA THR A 119 -3.80 0.85 5.42
C THR A 119 -3.25 0.88 6.85
N GLY A 120 -1.96 0.59 7.04
CA GLY A 120 -1.33 0.44 8.35
C GLY A 120 -1.59 -0.92 9.02
N GLU A 121 -2.27 -1.84 8.35
CA GLU A 121 -2.53 -3.18 8.91
C GLU A 121 -1.24 -3.98 9.06
N CYS A 122 -1.08 -4.65 10.20
CA CYS A 122 0.13 -5.38 10.49
C CYS A 122 0.25 -6.65 9.66
N ILE A 123 1.44 -6.85 9.09
CA ILE A 123 1.78 -8.02 8.29
C ILE A 123 2.47 -9.02 9.20
N CYS A 124 1.70 -9.95 9.76
CA CYS A 124 2.22 -10.85 10.78
C CYS A 124 3.20 -11.91 10.22
N PRO A 125 4.27 -12.24 10.97
CA PRO A 125 5.12 -13.36 10.64
C PRO A 125 4.35 -14.69 10.78
N PRO A 126 4.76 -15.75 10.07
CA PRO A 126 4.12 -17.05 10.21
C PRO A 126 4.16 -17.56 11.66
N GLY A 127 3.04 -18.11 12.14
CA GLY A 127 2.90 -18.54 13.52
C GLY A 127 2.28 -17.50 14.45
N PHE A 128 2.02 -16.28 13.96
CA PHE A 128 1.38 -15.20 14.71
C PHE A 128 0.24 -14.55 13.92
N HIS A 129 -0.69 -13.95 14.67
CA HIS A 129 -1.82 -13.19 14.18
C HIS A 129 -2.25 -12.11 15.18
N GLY A 130 -3.35 -11.43 14.87
CA GLY A 130 -3.91 -10.35 15.69
C GLY A 130 -3.51 -8.98 15.16
N LYS A 131 -4.12 -7.93 15.73
CA LYS A 131 -3.92 -6.54 15.26
C LYS A 131 -2.45 -6.09 15.35
N HIS A 132 -1.70 -6.60 16.32
CA HIS A 132 -0.31 -6.22 16.60
C HIS A 132 0.69 -7.37 16.40
N CYS A 133 0.25 -8.50 15.83
CA CYS A 133 1.06 -9.70 15.60
C CYS A 133 1.71 -10.29 16.85
N ASP A 134 1.06 -10.11 18.00
CA ASP A 134 1.48 -10.54 19.33
C ASP A 134 0.80 -11.83 19.78
N THR A 135 -0.19 -12.32 19.03
CA THR A 135 -0.95 -13.53 19.38
C THR A 135 -0.44 -14.72 18.58
N PRO A 136 0.04 -15.81 19.23
CA PRO A 136 0.48 -17.01 18.53
C PRO A 136 -0.70 -17.75 17.89
N CYS A 137 -0.43 -18.53 16.84
CA CYS A 137 -1.49 -19.28 16.18
C CYS A 137 -2.21 -20.23 17.15
N PRO A 138 -3.56 -20.27 17.10
CA PRO A 138 -4.31 -21.25 17.87
C PRO A 138 -4.01 -22.66 17.37
N SER A 139 -4.20 -23.64 18.25
CA SER A 139 -3.98 -25.06 17.92
C SER A 139 -4.78 -25.46 16.67
N GLY A 140 -4.11 -26.16 15.76
CA GLY A 140 -4.71 -26.61 14.50
C GLY A 140 -4.65 -25.59 13.36
N ARG A 141 -4.03 -24.42 13.57
CA ARG A 141 -3.76 -23.43 12.51
C ARG A 141 -2.27 -23.09 12.42
N TYR A 142 -1.85 -22.63 11.25
CA TYR A 142 -0.46 -22.25 11.01
C TYR A 142 -0.32 -21.22 9.88
N GLY A 143 0.90 -20.75 9.66
CA GLY A 143 1.24 -19.83 8.56
C GLY A 143 1.03 -18.36 8.93
N ARG A 144 1.15 -17.47 7.93
CA ARG A 144 0.89 -16.03 8.10
C ARG A 144 -0.58 -15.82 8.44
N GLY A 145 -0.84 -15.02 9.48
CA GLY A 145 -2.21 -14.73 9.95
C GLY A 145 -2.98 -15.96 10.46
N CYS A 146 -2.32 -17.12 10.60
CA CYS A 146 -2.94 -18.38 11.00
C CYS A 146 -4.12 -18.82 10.10
N GLU A 147 -4.06 -18.44 8.83
CA GLU A 147 -5.13 -18.69 7.86
C GLU A 147 -5.13 -20.15 7.37
N GLN A 148 -4.01 -20.87 7.53
CA GLN A 148 -3.87 -22.26 7.09
C GLN A 148 -4.27 -23.23 8.20
N VAL A 149 -4.85 -24.37 7.81
CA VAL A 149 -5.38 -25.40 8.73
C VAL A 149 -4.48 -26.62 8.74
N CYS A 150 -4.07 -27.05 9.93
CA CYS A 150 -3.26 -28.24 10.14
C CYS A 150 -4.03 -29.51 9.77
N ARG A 151 -3.32 -30.48 9.19
CA ARG A 151 -3.88 -31.78 8.77
C ARG A 151 -3.39 -32.98 9.59
N CYS A 152 -2.79 -32.72 10.75
CA CYS A 152 -2.30 -33.76 11.65
C CYS A 152 -3.46 -34.60 12.19
N ARG A 153 -3.26 -35.92 12.24
CA ARG A 153 -4.21 -36.90 12.76
C ARG A 153 -3.63 -37.63 13.97
N ASN A 154 -4.46 -38.45 14.61
CA ASN A 154 -4.06 -39.35 15.69
C ASN A 154 -3.33 -38.68 16.87
N GLY A 155 -3.68 -37.42 17.18
CA GLY A 155 -3.04 -36.66 18.26
C GLY A 155 -1.69 -36.04 17.89
N GLY A 156 -1.31 -36.01 16.61
CA GLY A 156 -0.11 -35.32 16.14
C GLY A 156 -0.16 -33.81 16.40
N SER A 157 0.95 -33.26 16.91
CA SER A 157 1.08 -31.82 17.15
C SER A 157 1.51 -31.09 15.88
N CYS A 158 0.97 -29.90 15.66
CA CYS A 158 1.22 -29.10 14.47
C CYS A 158 2.16 -27.93 14.79
N ASN A 159 3.18 -27.74 13.96
CA ASN A 159 4.04 -26.57 14.04
C ASN A 159 3.28 -25.32 13.54
N PRO A 160 3.14 -24.25 14.34
CA PRO A 160 2.34 -23.07 13.97
C PRO A 160 2.97 -22.22 12.85
N VAL A 161 4.26 -22.38 12.57
CA VAL A 161 4.97 -21.65 11.50
C VAL A 161 4.81 -22.38 10.16
N SER A 162 5.12 -23.68 10.15
CA SER A 162 5.24 -24.48 8.92
C SER A 162 4.07 -25.43 8.64
N GLY A 163 3.23 -25.71 9.63
CA GLY A 163 2.15 -26.69 9.51
C GLY A 163 2.60 -28.15 9.60
N ARG A 164 3.90 -28.39 9.75
CA ARG A 164 4.47 -29.74 9.86
C ARG A 164 3.93 -30.46 11.10
N CYS A 165 3.56 -31.71 10.92
CA CYS A 165 3.13 -32.58 12.01
C CYS A 165 4.30 -33.27 12.70
N THR A 166 4.25 -33.32 14.02
CA THR A 166 5.07 -34.20 14.85
C THR A 166 4.19 -35.33 15.34
N CYS A 167 4.50 -36.54 14.92
CA CYS A 167 3.67 -37.70 15.19
C CYS A 167 3.96 -38.32 16.55
N PRO A 168 2.91 -38.77 17.27
CA PRO A 168 3.10 -39.54 18.48
C PRO A 168 3.64 -40.94 18.14
N THR A 169 4.19 -41.60 19.15
CA THR A 169 4.77 -42.95 19.02
C THR A 169 3.81 -43.92 18.31
N GLY A 170 4.32 -44.66 17.34
CA GLY A 170 3.53 -45.61 16.54
C GLY A 170 2.85 -45.00 15.31
N TRP A 171 3.05 -43.72 15.03
CA TRP A 171 2.54 -43.04 13.82
C TRP A 171 3.65 -42.33 13.05
N ILE A 172 3.56 -42.34 11.72
CA ILE A 172 4.51 -41.74 10.78
C ILE A 172 3.77 -41.02 9.64
N GLY A 173 4.54 -40.40 8.76
CA GLY A 173 4.06 -39.67 7.59
C GLY A 173 3.77 -38.19 7.88
N PRO A 174 3.52 -37.38 6.83
CA PRO A 174 3.36 -35.93 6.95
C PRO A 174 2.12 -35.49 7.72
N THR A 175 1.10 -36.36 7.84
CA THR A 175 -0.17 -36.12 8.53
C THR A 175 -0.39 -37.03 9.74
N CYS A 176 0.58 -37.89 10.08
CA CYS A 176 0.48 -38.88 11.15
C CYS A 176 -0.67 -39.89 10.97
N GLN A 177 -1.03 -40.20 9.73
CA GLN A 177 -2.10 -41.14 9.40
C GLN A 177 -1.61 -42.58 9.26
N GLU A 178 -0.31 -42.79 9.05
CA GLU A 178 0.27 -44.11 8.79
C GLU A 178 0.82 -44.70 10.08
N ARG A 179 0.58 -46.00 10.34
CA ARG A 179 1.14 -46.67 11.52
C ARG A 179 2.61 -47.01 11.28
N ASP A 180 3.43 -46.82 12.31
CA ASP A 180 4.82 -47.27 12.30
C ASP A 180 4.88 -48.78 12.50
N SER A 181 5.17 -49.53 11.43
CA SER A 181 5.30 -50.98 11.48
C SER A 181 6.47 -51.46 12.34
N THR A 182 7.46 -50.62 12.62
CA THR A 182 8.64 -50.98 13.42
C THR A 182 8.37 -50.93 14.92
N TYR A 183 7.36 -50.18 15.36
CA TYR A 183 6.93 -50.12 16.76
C TYR A 183 6.38 -51.46 17.27
N TYR A 184 5.72 -52.23 16.40
CA TYR A 184 5.17 -53.54 16.73
C TYR A 184 6.22 -54.65 16.87
N THR A 185 7.43 -54.44 16.35
CA THR A 185 8.52 -55.43 16.40
C THR A 185 9.37 -55.30 17.67
N THR A 186 9.25 -54.19 18.40
CA THR A 186 10.09 -53.85 19.57
C THR A 186 9.33 -53.77 20.89
N ALA A 187 7.99 -53.80 20.88
CA ALA A 187 7.21 -53.98 22.10
C ALA A 187 7.56 -55.35 22.72
N PRO A 188 7.87 -55.44 24.04
CA PRO A 188 8.16 -56.70 24.68
C PRO A 188 6.91 -57.58 24.59
N GLN A 189 6.99 -58.65 23.79
CA GLN A 189 6.01 -59.71 23.80
C GLN A 189 6.09 -60.40 25.16
N ASN A 190 5.27 -59.96 26.12
CA ASN A 190 4.90 -60.82 27.24
C ASN A 190 4.13 -62.00 26.65
N ARG A 191 4.86 -63.06 26.28
CA ARG A 191 4.28 -64.38 26.01
C ARG A 191 3.74 -64.93 27.33
N GLY A 192 2.55 -64.47 27.69
CA GLY A 192 1.68 -65.17 28.64
C GLY A 192 1.27 -66.49 28.01
N ARG A 193 1.80 -67.58 28.56
CA ARG A 193 1.40 -68.96 28.29
C ARG A 193 -0.09 -69.10 28.64
N ALA A 194 -0.94 -69.34 27.66
CA ALA A 194 -2.30 -69.80 27.89
C ALA A 194 -2.28 -71.33 27.88
N ASP A 195 -2.37 -71.94 29.06
CA ASP A 195 -2.65 -73.37 29.20
C ASP A 195 -4.12 -73.61 28.79
N ILE A 196 -4.33 -74.48 27.80
CA ILE A 196 -5.66 -74.95 27.37
C ILE A 196 -5.91 -76.29 28.08
N PRO A 197 -7.00 -76.45 28.86
CA PRO A 197 -7.40 -77.76 29.37
C PRO A 197 -8.08 -78.55 28.24
N VAL A 198 -7.57 -79.74 27.95
CA VAL A 198 -8.23 -80.72 27.07
C VAL A 198 -9.05 -81.63 27.97
N GLU A 199 -10.38 -81.51 27.93
CA GLU A 199 -11.28 -82.53 28.49
C GLU A 199 -11.49 -83.67 27.47
N PHE A 200 -11.45 -84.88 28.02
CA PHE A 200 -11.74 -86.16 27.36
C PHE A 200 -13.24 -86.33 27.11
N SER A 201 -13.60 -86.79 25.91
CA SER A 201 -14.59 -87.87 25.64
C SER A 201 -14.54 -88.26 24.16
#